data_AF-A0A7Y9LMS8-F1
#
_entry.id   AF-A0A7Y9LMS8-F1
#
_cell.length_a   1.000
_cell.length_b   1.000
_cell.length_c   1.000
_cell.angle_alpha   90.00
_cell.angle_beta   90.00
_cell.angle_gamma   90.00
#
_symmetry.space_group_name_H-M   'P 1'
#
loop_
_entity.id
_entity.type
_entity.pdbx_description
1 polymer ?
#
loop_
_entity_poly.entity_id
_entity_poly.type
_entity_poly.pdbx_seq_one_letter_code
_entity_poly.pdbx_strand_id
1 'polypeptide(L)'
;MQRFRLAIGFLILLILVVSVGWLALIGVRGFTGYISTIPKELGAPIIAAAATVFVATLTVVLGKYFERKKELDALYRDKKTEVYDEFLKKFFEVYFSSGENVGEHDLILFFQDFSRKLVLWGGPDVIEAFVAWKDHLAKGLPDAKSIFLTEDFLLAVRKDLRHTNKGIRRGLFARMFIQNSALFLAMSAKNPNLKLEDMAAIEKLLASAETTKEAPPST
;
A
#
# COMPACT_ATOMS: atom_id res chain seq x y z
N MET A 1 -13.55 20.42 -16.50
CA MET A 1 -14.61 20.08 -15.53
C MET A 1 -14.08 19.72 -14.13
N GLN A 2 -13.01 18.92 -13.97
CA GLN A 2 -12.48 18.51 -12.65
C GLN A 2 -11.97 19.68 -11.78
N ARG A 3 -11.26 20.65 -12.36
CA ARG A 3 -10.75 21.85 -11.64
C ARG A 3 -11.87 22.76 -11.09
N PHE A 4 -13.02 22.80 -11.76
CA PHE A 4 -14.17 23.61 -11.34
C PHE A 4 -14.90 22.99 -10.13
N ARG A 5 -15.04 21.66 -10.11
CA ARG A 5 -15.61 20.93 -8.95
C ARG A 5 -14.73 21.08 -7.70
N LEU A 6 -13.40 21.06 -7.88
CA LEU A 6 -12.45 21.30 -6.79
C LEU A 6 -12.53 22.75 -6.26
N ALA A 7 -12.68 23.74 -7.14
CA ALA A 7 -12.81 25.14 -6.73
C ALA A 7 -14.10 25.39 -5.91
N ILE A 8 -15.23 24.80 -6.31
CA ILE A 8 -16.50 24.91 -5.57
C ILE A 8 -16.39 24.23 -4.20
N GLY A 9 -15.81 23.02 -4.14
CA GLY A 9 -15.61 22.32 -2.87
C GLY A 9 -14.74 23.12 -1.90
N PHE A 10 -13.67 23.75 -2.39
CA PHE A 10 -12.83 24.62 -1.58
C PHE A 10 -13.57 25.86 -1.08
N LEU A 11 -14.42 26.48 -1.92
CA LEU A 11 -15.19 27.67 -1.56
C LEU A 11 -16.24 27.37 -0.47
N ILE A 12 -16.91 26.21 -0.57
CA ILE A 12 -17.86 25.74 0.47
C ILE A 12 -17.14 25.47 1.80
N LEU A 13 -15.97 24.83 1.76
CA LEU A 13 -15.15 24.60 2.95
C LEU A 13 -14.76 25.93 3.63
N LEU A 14 -14.36 26.92 2.83
CA LEU A 14 -13.94 28.23 3.31
C LEU A 14 -15.11 28.98 3.98
N ILE A 15 -16.30 28.95 3.36
CA ILE A 15 -17.53 29.51 3.96
C ILE A 15 -17.85 28.79 5.27
N LEU A 16 -17.72 27.47 5.33
CA LEU A 16 -18.01 26.69 6.54
C LEU A 16 -17.06 27.07 7.68
N VAL A 17 -15.75 27.15 7.42
CA VAL A 17 -14.74 27.56 8.41
C VAL A 17 -15.01 28.99 8.90
N VAL A 18 -15.30 29.92 7.98
CA VAL A 18 -15.63 31.31 8.34
C VAL A 18 -16.91 31.37 9.17
N SER A 19 -17.94 30.58 8.84
CA SER A 19 -19.20 30.55 9.59
C SER A 19 -19.02 30.01 11.02
N VAL A 20 -18.22 28.95 11.18
CA VAL A 20 -17.90 28.36 12.49
C VAL A 20 -17.08 29.35 13.31
N GLY A 21 -16.09 30.01 12.69
CA GLY A 21 -15.31 31.07 13.35
C GLY A 21 -16.18 32.24 13.78
N TRP A 22 -17.13 32.67 12.95
CA TRP A 22 -18.06 33.75 13.26
C TRP A 22 -19.00 33.39 14.43
N LEU A 23 -19.56 32.18 14.42
CA LEU A 23 -20.38 31.67 15.53
C LEU A 23 -19.61 31.60 16.84
N ALA A 24 -18.35 31.15 16.79
CA ALA A 24 -17.47 31.13 17.96
C ALA A 24 -17.24 32.55 18.51
N LEU A 25 -17.00 33.54 17.64
CA LEU A 25 -16.83 34.93 18.05
C LEU A 25 -18.09 35.53 18.69
N ILE A 26 -19.28 35.19 18.18
CA ILE A 26 -20.55 35.60 18.81
C ILE A 26 -20.67 34.99 20.21
N GLY A 27 -20.38 33.70 20.34
CA GLY A 27 -20.39 33.01 21.64
C GLY A 27 -19.44 33.66 22.65
N VAL A 28 -18.20 33.96 22.25
CA VAL A 28 -17.20 34.63 23.11
C VAL A 28 -17.65 36.04 23.49
N ARG A 29 -18.21 36.82 22.56
CA ARG A 29 -18.73 38.17 22.85
C ARG A 29 -19.91 38.15 23.83
N GLY A 30 -20.84 37.21 23.66
CA GLY A 30 -21.95 37.03 24.59
C GLY A 30 -21.48 36.63 26.00
N PHE A 31 -20.52 35.71 26.07
CA PHE A 31 -19.94 35.24 27.33
C PHE A 31 -19.16 36.35 28.07
N THR A 32 -18.33 37.10 27.36
CA THR A 32 -17.56 38.22 27.93
C THR A 32 -18.47 39.37 28.39
N GLY A 33 -19.55 39.65 27.65
CA GLY A 33 -20.58 40.60 28.08
C GLY A 33 -21.23 40.21 29.42
N TYR A 34 -21.58 38.94 29.58
CA TYR A 34 -22.16 38.43 30.83
C TYR A 34 -21.17 38.50 32.00
N ILE A 35 -19.92 38.06 31.80
CA ILE A 35 -18.85 38.13 32.82
C ILE A 35 -18.55 39.57 33.25
N SER A 36 -18.65 40.54 32.34
CA SER A 36 -18.36 41.95 32.66
C SER A 36 -19.33 42.59 33.67
N THR A 37 -20.50 41.97 33.87
CA THR A 37 -21.50 42.40 34.86
C THR A 37 -21.29 41.82 36.26
N ILE A 38 -20.36 40.87 36.42
CA ILE A 38 -20.07 40.18 37.68
C ILE A 38 -18.90 40.88 38.40
N PRO A 39 -18.93 40.99 39.74
CA PRO A 39 -17.79 41.49 40.52
C PRO A 39 -16.49 40.74 40.22
N LYS A 40 -15.37 41.47 40.09
CA LYS A 40 -14.07 40.91 39.66
C LYS A 40 -13.55 39.79 40.58
N GLU A 41 -13.92 39.83 41.86
CA GLU A 41 -13.57 38.82 42.88
C GLU A 41 -14.20 37.45 42.60
N LEU A 42 -15.35 37.42 41.93
CA LEU A 42 -16.06 36.18 41.55
C LEU A 42 -15.79 35.80 40.09
N GLY A 43 -15.56 36.78 39.21
CA GLY A 43 -15.32 36.54 37.79
C GLY A 43 -14.05 35.73 37.50
N ALA A 44 -12.93 36.05 38.15
CA ALA A 44 -11.66 35.36 37.91
C ALA A 44 -11.69 33.85 38.27
N PRO A 45 -12.21 33.43 39.43
CA PRO A 45 -12.40 32.01 39.75
C PRO A 45 -13.35 31.29 38.79
N ILE A 46 -14.45 31.92 38.36
CA ILE A 46 -15.41 31.32 37.42
C ILE A 46 -14.76 31.07 36.05
N ILE A 47 -13.99 32.02 35.53
CA ILE A 47 -13.27 31.87 34.26
C ILE A 47 -12.25 30.74 34.37
N ALA A 48 -11.48 30.68 35.46
CA ALA A 48 -10.50 29.63 35.67
C ALA A 48 -11.14 28.23 35.74
N ALA A 49 -12.26 28.10 36.45
CA ALA A 49 -13.01 26.84 36.52
C ALA A 49 -13.57 26.44 35.15
N ALA A 50 -14.19 27.38 34.41
CA ALA A 50 -14.73 27.14 33.08
C ALA A 50 -13.62 26.74 32.08
N ALA A 51 -12.49 27.43 32.10
CA ALA A 51 -11.33 27.11 31.28
C ALA A 51 -10.79 25.71 31.59
N THR A 52 -10.71 25.33 32.87
CA THR A 52 -10.25 23.99 33.28
C THR A 52 -11.18 22.90 32.76
N VAL A 53 -12.50 23.04 32.94
CA VAL A 53 -13.50 22.08 32.42
C VAL A 53 -13.43 21.99 30.89
N PHE A 54 -13.30 23.13 30.22
CA PHE A 54 -13.21 23.19 28.76
C PHE A 54 -11.95 22.48 28.24
N VAL A 55 -10.77 22.81 28.78
CA VAL A 55 -9.50 22.21 28.38
C VAL A 55 -9.48 20.71 28.68
N ALA A 56 -9.97 20.29 29.84
CA ALA A 56 -10.06 18.87 30.20
C ALA A 56 -10.96 18.10 29.22
N THR A 57 -12.16 18.65 28.93
CA THR A 57 -13.11 18.03 28.00
C THR A 57 -12.53 17.97 26.59
N LEU A 58 -11.93 19.06 26.10
CA LEU A 58 -11.32 19.12 24.78
C LEU A 58 -10.19 18.10 24.64
N THR A 59 -9.34 17.97 25.66
CA THR A 59 -8.24 17.00 25.69
C THR A 59 -8.76 15.57 25.57
N VAL A 60 -9.80 15.22 26.34
CA VAL A 60 -10.41 13.88 26.29
C VAL A 60 -11.05 13.60 24.94
N VAL A 61 -11.81 14.56 24.38
CA VAL A 61 -12.48 14.40 23.09
C VAL A 61 -11.47 14.20 21.96
N LEU A 62 -10.42 15.05 21.91
CA LEU A 62 -9.36 14.92 20.92
C LEU A 62 -8.58 13.61 21.10
N GLY A 63 -8.24 13.25 22.34
CA GLY A 63 -7.56 11.99 22.67
C GLY A 63 -8.34 10.79 22.15
N LYS A 64 -9.63 10.66 22.51
CA LYS A 64 -10.49 9.57 22.04
C LYS A 64 -10.65 9.55 20.53
N TYR A 65 -10.72 10.71 19.89
CA TYR A 65 -10.81 10.79 18.43
C TYR A 65 -9.55 10.22 17.75
N PHE A 66 -8.35 10.60 18.21
CA PHE A 66 -7.09 10.08 17.67
C PHE A 66 -6.90 8.59 17.98
N GLU A 67 -7.27 8.15 19.19
CA GLU A 67 -7.27 6.73 19.56
C GLU A 67 -8.14 5.92 18.62
N ARG A 68 -9.39 6.33 18.42
CA ARG A 68 -10.33 5.63 17.54
C ARG A 68 -9.83 5.57 16.11
N LYS A 69 -9.26 6.67 15.60
CA LYS A 69 -8.67 6.71 14.26
C LYS A 69 -7.50 5.75 14.13
N LYS A 70 -6.61 5.71 15.12
CA LYS A 70 -5.45 4.81 15.15
C LYS A 70 -5.88 3.34 15.25
N GLU A 71 -6.88 3.06 16.07
CA GLU A 71 -7.44 1.71 16.24
C GLU A 71 -8.03 1.18 14.93
N LEU A 72 -8.86 1.99 14.26
CA LEU A 72 -9.41 1.62 12.94
C LEU A 72 -8.30 1.40 11.91
N ASP A 73 -7.35 2.32 11.81
CA ASP A 73 -6.19 2.19 10.91
C ASP A 73 -5.39 0.90 11.16
N ALA A 74 -5.23 0.51 12.44
CA ALA A 74 -4.54 -0.73 12.81
C ALA A 74 -5.34 -1.96 12.37
N LEU A 75 -6.65 -2.00 12.67
CA LEU A 75 -7.52 -3.12 12.27
C LEU A 75 -7.54 -3.32 10.75
N TYR A 76 -7.64 -2.23 9.98
CA TYR A 76 -7.57 -2.29 8.52
C TYR A 76 -6.22 -2.80 8.02
N ARG A 77 -5.12 -2.33 8.62
CA ARG A 77 -3.78 -2.77 8.25
C ARG A 77 -3.56 -4.24 8.58
N ASP A 78 -4.05 -4.71 9.72
CA ASP A 78 -3.90 -6.10 10.13
C ASP A 78 -4.65 -7.04 9.17
N LYS A 79 -5.88 -6.67 8.78
CA LYS A 79 -6.65 -7.42 7.76
C LYS A 79 -6.01 -7.40 6.38
N LYS A 80 -5.49 -6.25 5.94
CA LYS A 80 -4.74 -6.16 4.68
C LYS A 80 -3.49 -7.03 4.71
N THR A 81 -2.74 -7.00 5.82
CA THR A 81 -1.52 -7.79 5.99
C THR A 81 -1.83 -9.28 5.89
N GLU A 82 -2.90 -9.75 6.55
CA GLU A 82 -3.38 -11.14 6.46
C GLU A 82 -3.65 -11.55 5.01
N VAL A 83 -4.44 -10.76 4.27
CA VAL A 83 -4.77 -11.02 2.85
C VAL A 83 -3.54 -11.07 1.96
N TYR A 84 -2.60 -10.13 2.15
CA TYR A 84 -1.39 -10.05 1.33
C TYR A 84 -0.36 -11.13 1.70
N ASP A 85 -0.29 -11.53 2.97
CA ASP A 85 0.57 -12.62 3.45
C ASP A 85 0.11 -13.97 2.88
N GLU A 86 -1.19 -14.25 2.87
CA GLU A 86 -1.77 -15.43 2.21
C GLU A 86 -1.37 -15.50 0.73
N PHE A 87 -1.44 -14.37 0.02
CA PHE A 87 -0.97 -14.29 -1.36
C PHE A 87 0.52 -14.57 -1.49
N LEU A 88 1.36 -13.92 -0.67
CA LEU A 88 2.80 -14.10 -0.74
C LEU A 88 3.21 -15.55 -0.46
N LYS A 89 2.56 -16.21 0.50
CA LYS A 89 2.77 -17.64 0.78
C LYS A 89 2.49 -18.49 -0.45
N LYS A 90 1.30 -18.34 -1.05
CA LYS A 90 0.93 -19.13 -2.23
C LYS A 90 1.80 -18.79 -3.45
N PHE A 91 2.16 -17.51 -3.61
CA PHE A 91 3.07 -17.04 -4.65
C PHE A 91 4.44 -17.73 -4.52
N PHE A 92 5.07 -17.69 -3.34
CA PHE A 92 6.38 -18.32 -3.15
C PHE A 92 6.31 -19.85 -3.16
N GLU A 93 5.22 -20.45 -2.70
CA GLU A 93 4.96 -21.88 -2.85
C GLU A 93 5.01 -22.28 -4.33
N VAL A 94 4.34 -21.56 -5.22
CA VAL A 94 4.35 -21.84 -6.67
C VAL A 94 5.74 -21.67 -7.30
N TYR A 95 6.52 -20.67 -6.86
CA TYR A 95 7.85 -20.41 -7.43
C TYR A 95 8.96 -21.34 -6.90
N PHE A 96 8.80 -21.86 -5.68
CA PHE A 96 9.83 -22.70 -5.04
C PHE A 96 9.42 -24.17 -4.86
N SER A 97 8.16 -24.55 -5.16
CA SER A 97 7.76 -25.95 -5.16
C SER A 97 8.54 -26.68 -6.25
N SER A 98 9.43 -27.57 -5.82
CA SER A 98 10.38 -28.30 -6.69
C SER A 98 9.68 -29.47 -7.39
N GLY A 99 8.60 -29.21 -8.14
CA GLY A 99 7.89 -30.20 -8.94
C GLY A 99 6.65 -30.84 -8.30
N GLU A 100 6.20 -30.38 -7.12
CA GLU A 100 4.82 -30.62 -6.71
C GLU A 100 3.91 -29.71 -7.56
N ASN A 101 3.16 -30.32 -8.48
CA ASN A 101 2.12 -29.63 -9.22
C ASN A 101 1.10 -29.11 -8.21
N VAL A 102 1.21 -27.83 -7.85
CA VAL A 102 0.10 -27.12 -7.21
C VAL A 102 -1.08 -27.29 -8.16
N GLY A 103 -2.12 -28.00 -7.72
CA GLY A 103 -3.23 -28.36 -8.59
C GLY A 103 -3.81 -27.12 -9.25
N GLU A 104 -3.97 -27.13 -10.57
CA GLU A 104 -4.50 -25.98 -11.32
C GLU A 104 -5.85 -25.51 -10.73
N HIS A 105 -6.68 -26.47 -10.30
CA HIS A 105 -7.95 -26.20 -9.63
C HIS A 105 -7.78 -25.45 -8.29
N ASP A 106 -6.76 -25.79 -7.50
CA ASP A 106 -6.45 -25.13 -6.22
C ASP A 106 -6.03 -23.66 -6.44
N LEU A 107 -5.23 -23.40 -7.48
CA LEU A 107 -4.84 -22.03 -7.86
C LEU A 107 -6.03 -21.20 -8.32
N ILE A 108 -6.95 -21.77 -9.11
CA ILE A 108 -8.17 -21.07 -9.56
C ILE A 108 -9.02 -20.67 -8.36
N LEU A 109 -9.27 -21.59 -7.41
CA LEU A 109 -10.03 -21.31 -6.20
C LEU A 109 -9.33 -20.24 -5.33
N PHE A 110 -8.01 -20.34 -5.19
CA PHE A 110 -7.21 -19.35 -4.50
C PHE A 110 -7.36 -17.95 -5.13
N PHE A 111 -7.24 -17.82 -6.45
CA PHE A 111 -7.38 -16.52 -7.13
C PHE A 111 -8.80 -15.95 -7.05
N GLN A 112 -9.83 -16.80 -7.05
CA GLN A 112 -11.21 -16.36 -6.82
C GLN A 112 -11.39 -15.80 -5.40
N ASP A 113 -10.89 -16.52 -4.39
CA ASP A 113 -10.94 -16.09 -2.99
C ASP A 113 -10.14 -14.81 -2.75
N PHE A 114 -8.92 -14.76 -3.30
CA PHE A 114 -8.05 -13.59 -3.22
C PHE A 114 -8.66 -12.37 -3.91
N SER A 115 -9.29 -12.54 -5.08
CA SER A 115 -9.98 -11.44 -5.77
C SER A 115 -11.14 -10.89 -4.93
N ARG A 116 -11.91 -11.75 -4.27
CA ARG A 116 -12.95 -11.34 -3.32
C ARG A 116 -12.36 -10.54 -2.16
N LYS A 117 -11.25 -11.00 -1.58
CA LYS A 117 -10.54 -10.31 -0.49
C LYS A 117 -9.96 -8.96 -0.93
N LEU A 118 -9.43 -8.86 -2.15
CA LEU A 118 -8.95 -7.61 -2.74
C LEU A 118 -10.06 -6.58 -2.93
N VAL A 119 -11.26 -6.98 -3.32
CA VAL A 119 -12.41 -6.05 -3.43
C VAL A 119 -12.79 -5.48 -2.05
N LEU A 120 -12.66 -6.26 -0.98
CA LEU A 120 -13.01 -5.84 0.38
C LEU A 120 -11.93 -4.97 1.03
N TRP A 121 -10.64 -5.31 0.85
CA TRP A 121 -9.54 -4.75 1.64
C TRP A 121 -8.47 -4.05 0.80
N GLY A 122 -8.42 -4.31 -0.51
CA GLY A 122 -7.39 -3.80 -1.42
C GLY A 122 -7.51 -2.30 -1.69
N GLY A 123 -6.36 -1.61 -1.71
CA GLY A 123 -6.30 -0.24 -2.20
C GLY A 123 -6.52 -0.15 -3.72
N PRO A 124 -6.94 1.01 -4.26
CA PRO A 124 -7.19 1.18 -5.69
C PRO A 124 -5.96 0.86 -6.55
N ASP A 125 -4.79 1.35 -6.14
CA ASP A 125 -3.52 1.10 -6.83
C ASP A 125 -3.16 -0.41 -6.86
N VAL A 126 -3.53 -1.15 -5.81
CA VAL A 126 -3.27 -2.59 -5.71
C VAL A 126 -4.18 -3.37 -6.66
N ILE A 127 -5.46 -3.00 -6.71
CA ILE A 127 -6.45 -3.63 -7.60
C ILE A 127 -6.04 -3.40 -9.06
N GLU A 128 -5.65 -2.18 -9.42
CA GLU A 128 -5.20 -1.86 -10.77
C GLU A 128 -3.95 -2.67 -11.16
N ALA A 129 -2.94 -2.71 -10.29
CA ALA A 129 -1.73 -3.48 -10.52
C ALA A 129 -2.00 -4.99 -10.63
N PHE A 130 -2.90 -5.53 -9.78
CA PHE A 130 -3.31 -6.93 -9.82
C PHE A 130 -4.00 -7.29 -11.14
N VAL A 131 -4.94 -6.46 -11.60
CA VAL A 131 -5.66 -6.69 -12.85
C VAL A 131 -4.69 -6.62 -14.04
N ALA A 132 -3.81 -5.63 -14.08
CA ALA A 132 -2.80 -5.50 -15.13
C ALA A 132 -1.86 -6.72 -15.20
N TRP A 133 -1.44 -7.22 -14.04
CA TRP A 133 -0.64 -8.44 -13.94
C TRP A 133 -1.40 -9.68 -14.40
N LYS A 134 -2.61 -9.91 -13.87
CA LYS A 134 -3.48 -11.06 -14.23
C LYS A 134 -3.80 -11.09 -15.73
N ASP A 135 -4.16 -9.95 -16.31
CA ASP A 135 -4.54 -9.84 -17.72
C ASP A 135 -3.34 -10.06 -18.65
N HIS A 136 -2.13 -9.76 -18.19
CA HIS A 136 -0.93 -10.10 -18.95
C HIS A 136 -0.60 -11.59 -18.87
N LEU A 137 -0.71 -12.20 -17.69
CA LEU A 137 -0.51 -13.64 -17.51
C LEU A 137 -1.52 -14.48 -18.32
N ALA A 138 -2.78 -14.04 -18.40
CA ALA A 138 -3.82 -14.71 -19.18
C ALA A 138 -3.50 -14.80 -20.69
N LYS A 139 -2.56 -13.98 -21.21
CA LYS A 139 -2.12 -14.03 -22.61
C LYS A 139 -1.14 -15.17 -22.88
N GLY A 140 -0.70 -15.90 -21.85
CA GLY A 140 0.16 -17.08 -22.00
C GLY A 140 1.59 -16.76 -22.48
N LEU A 141 2.04 -15.51 -22.31
CA LEU A 141 3.39 -15.09 -22.69
C LEU A 141 4.24 -14.93 -21.42
N PRO A 142 5.04 -15.95 -21.04
CA PRO A 142 6.01 -15.82 -19.96
C PRO A 142 7.15 -14.91 -20.45
N ASP A 143 6.93 -13.60 -20.36
CA ASP A 143 7.88 -12.57 -20.81
C ASP A 143 8.52 -11.85 -19.62
N ALA A 144 9.63 -11.14 -19.87
CA ALA A 144 10.24 -10.24 -18.89
C ALA A 144 9.26 -9.18 -18.35
N LYS A 145 8.27 -8.79 -19.14
CA LYS A 145 7.19 -7.89 -18.73
C LYS A 145 6.33 -8.46 -17.60
N SER A 146 6.07 -9.78 -17.60
CA SER A 146 5.34 -10.45 -16.52
C SER A 146 6.05 -10.31 -15.18
N ILE A 147 7.38 -10.42 -15.17
CA ILE A 147 8.21 -10.23 -13.98
C ILE A 147 8.11 -8.80 -13.45
N PHE A 148 8.19 -7.80 -14.33
CA PHE A 148 8.07 -6.40 -13.91
C PHE A 148 6.66 -6.05 -13.43
N LEU A 149 5.61 -6.65 -14.00
CA LEU A 149 4.24 -6.46 -13.51
C LEU A 149 4.03 -7.11 -12.14
N THR A 150 4.65 -8.26 -11.88
CA THR A 150 4.70 -8.83 -10.52
C THR A 150 5.38 -7.85 -9.56
N GLU A 151 6.51 -7.26 -9.95
CA GLU A 151 7.21 -6.25 -9.14
C GLU A 151 6.33 -5.01 -8.87
N ASP A 152 5.65 -4.48 -9.89
CA ASP A 152 4.74 -3.34 -9.75
C ASP A 152 3.59 -3.64 -8.78
N PHE A 153 3.05 -4.87 -8.84
CA PHE A 153 2.04 -5.35 -7.90
C PHE A 153 2.57 -5.42 -6.46
N LEU A 154 3.76 -6.00 -6.24
CA LEU A 154 4.39 -6.07 -4.91
C LEU A 154 4.69 -4.66 -4.33
N LEU A 155 5.10 -3.73 -5.18
CA LEU A 155 5.32 -2.33 -4.80
C LEU A 155 4.02 -1.64 -4.40
N ALA A 156 2.92 -1.91 -5.12
CA ALA A 156 1.59 -1.39 -4.79
C ALA A 156 1.11 -1.94 -3.43
N VAL A 157 1.28 -3.24 -3.17
CA VAL A 157 0.96 -3.89 -1.88
C VAL A 157 1.73 -3.23 -0.74
N ARG A 158 3.05 -3.04 -0.89
CA ARG A 158 3.87 -2.36 0.11
C ARG A 158 3.39 -0.94 0.40
N LYS A 159 3.05 -0.19 -0.66
CA LYS A 159 2.53 1.18 -0.54
C LYS A 159 1.19 1.18 0.22
N ASP A 160 0.32 0.22 -0.05
CA ASP A 160 -0.98 0.08 0.62
C ASP A 160 -0.85 -0.25 2.11
N LEU A 161 0.20 -0.98 2.49
CA LEU A 161 0.61 -1.22 3.88
C LEU A 161 1.38 -0.06 4.54
N ARG A 162 1.47 1.10 3.87
CA ARG A 162 2.21 2.30 4.31
C ARG A 162 3.73 2.14 4.37
N HIS A 163 4.31 1.17 3.66
CA HIS A 163 5.76 1.10 3.49
C HIS A 163 6.24 2.07 2.41
N THR A 164 7.42 2.66 2.63
CA THR A 164 8.08 3.48 1.62
C THR A 164 8.74 2.60 0.56
N ASN A 165 8.60 3.01 -0.69
CA ASN A 165 9.30 2.40 -1.83
C ASN A 165 10.53 3.24 -2.27
N LYS A 166 10.87 4.30 -1.52
CA LYS A 166 12.06 5.11 -1.79
C LYS A 166 13.32 4.24 -1.67
N GLY A 167 14.15 4.26 -2.71
CA GLY A 167 15.40 3.50 -2.77
C GLY A 167 15.28 2.11 -3.39
N ILE A 168 14.06 1.63 -3.69
CA ILE A 168 13.87 0.37 -4.42
C ILE A 168 14.10 0.64 -5.91
N ARG A 169 15.11 -0.02 -6.48
CA ARG A 169 15.38 0.03 -7.92
C ARG A 169 14.52 -0.99 -8.64
N ARG A 170 14.12 -0.68 -9.88
CA ARG A 170 13.42 -1.62 -10.75
C ARG A 170 14.27 -2.88 -10.96
N GLY A 171 13.63 -4.04 -10.90
CA GLY A 171 14.27 -5.34 -10.99
C GLY A 171 14.86 -5.84 -9.67
N LEU A 172 14.63 -5.16 -8.54
CA LEU A 172 15.12 -5.63 -7.23
C LEU A 172 14.34 -6.86 -6.78
N PHE A 173 13.01 -6.84 -6.92
CA PHE A 173 12.17 -7.98 -6.51
C PHE A 173 12.40 -9.19 -7.40
N ALA A 174 12.69 -9.00 -8.69
CA ALA A 174 13.06 -10.08 -9.60
C ALA A 174 14.25 -10.91 -9.09
N ARG A 175 15.15 -10.31 -8.29
CA ARG A 175 16.29 -11.02 -7.68
C ARG A 175 15.89 -12.01 -6.59
N MET A 176 14.66 -11.93 -6.07
CA MET A 176 14.21 -12.78 -4.97
C MET A 176 13.60 -14.11 -5.46
N PHE A 177 13.10 -14.16 -6.69
CA PHE A 177 12.38 -15.33 -7.22
C PHE A 177 12.87 -15.82 -8.59
N ILE A 178 13.90 -15.19 -9.18
CA ILE A 178 14.59 -15.67 -10.38
C ILE A 178 15.98 -16.15 -10.00
N GLN A 179 16.38 -17.34 -10.48
CA GLN A 179 17.71 -17.91 -10.25
C GLN A 179 18.84 -17.01 -10.76
N ASN A 180 18.92 -16.73 -12.07
CA ASN A 180 19.96 -15.86 -12.64
C ASN A 180 19.45 -14.44 -12.91
N SER A 181 19.16 -13.73 -11.84
CA SER A 181 18.58 -12.38 -11.91
C SER A 181 19.48 -11.33 -12.57
N ALA A 182 20.81 -11.45 -12.49
CA ALA A 182 21.73 -10.52 -13.14
C ALA A 182 21.67 -10.62 -14.67
N LEU A 183 21.67 -11.86 -15.18
CA LEU A 183 21.53 -12.18 -16.60
C LEU A 183 20.16 -11.77 -17.13
N PHE A 184 19.09 -12.00 -16.34
CA PHE A 184 17.75 -11.51 -16.64
C PHE A 184 17.68 -9.99 -16.80
N LEU A 185 18.28 -9.22 -15.87
CA LEU A 185 18.29 -7.76 -15.96
C LEU A 185 19.08 -7.26 -17.17
N ALA A 186 20.20 -7.92 -17.50
CA ALA A 186 20.99 -7.57 -18.67
C ALA A 186 20.26 -7.84 -19.99
N MET A 187 19.50 -8.93 -20.07
CA MET A 187 18.75 -9.28 -21.28
C MET A 187 17.44 -8.51 -21.42
N SER A 188 16.71 -8.29 -20.33
CA SER A 188 15.47 -7.49 -20.34
C SER A 188 15.73 -6.01 -20.65
N ALA A 189 16.90 -5.48 -20.28
CA ALA A 189 17.33 -4.14 -20.68
C ALA A 189 17.53 -4.00 -22.20
N LYS A 190 17.91 -5.09 -22.88
CA LYS A 190 18.11 -5.12 -24.34
C LYS A 190 16.79 -5.42 -25.07
N ASN A 191 15.99 -6.34 -24.54
CA ASN A 191 14.74 -6.82 -25.14
C ASN A 191 13.60 -6.83 -24.10
N PRO A 192 12.66 -5.85 -24.15
CA PRO A 192 11.54 -5.78 -23.20
C PRO A 192 10.53 -6.93 -23.29
N ASN A 193 10.45 -7.61 -24.43
CA ASN A 193 9.58 -8.76 -24.70
C ASN A 193 10.36 -10.08 -24.72
N LEU A 194 11.44 -10.18 -23.95
CA LEU A 194 12.23 -11.39 -23.83
C LEU A 194 11.37 -12.52 -23.24
N LYS A 195 11.26 -13.63 -23.94
CA LYS A 195 10.59 -14.83 -23.43
C LYS A 195 11.48 -15.53 -22.40
N LEU A 196 10.87 -16.03 -21.33
CA LEU A 196 11.56 -16.74 -20.25
C LEU A 196 12.11 -18.10 -20.70
N GLU A 197 11.60 -18.66 -21.80
CA GLU A 197 12.11 -19.90 -22.41
C GLU A 197 13.51 -19.70 -23.05
N ASP A 198 13.70 -18.61 -23.79
CA ASP A 198 14.97 -18.26 -24.40
C ASP A 198 16.05 -18.00 -23.34
N MET A 199 15.64 -17.41 -22.22
CA MET A 199 16.46 -17.23 -21.01
C MET A 199 16.90 -18.56 -20.40
N ALA A 200 15.95 -19.47 -20.14
CA ALA A 200 16.23 -20.77 -19.55
C ALA A 200 17.17 -21.62 -20.43
N ALA A 201 17.03 -21.52 -21.76
CA ALA A 201 17.94 -22.17 -22.70
C ALA A 201 19.38 -21.65 -22.57
N ILE A 202 19.56 -20.34 -22.44
CA ILE A 202 20.88 -19.72 -22.24
C ILE A 202 21.48 -20.10 -20.89
N GLU A 203 20.67 -20.13 -19.82
CA GLU A 203 21.12 -20.57 -18.49
C GLU A 203 21.62 -22.02 -18.51
N LYS A 204 20.90 -22.92 -19.19
CA LYS A 204 21.33 -24.32 -19.36
C LYS A 204 22.64 -24.43 -20.15
N LEU A 205 22.83 -23.61 -21.19
CA LEU A 205 24.06 -23.57 -21.97
C LEU A 205 25.24 -23.05 -21.13
N LEU A 206 25.06 -21.99 -20.34
CA LEU A 206 26.09 -21.46 -19.45
C LEU A 206 26.45 -22.46 -18.35
N ALA A 207 25.47 -23.10 -17.73
CA ALA A 207 25.71 -24.17 -16.75
C ALA A 207 26.49 -25.35 -17.36
N SER A 208 26.22 -25.72 -18.62
CA SER A 208 26.99 -26.76 -19.32
C SER A 208 28.42 -26.34 -19.70
N ALA A 209 28.65 -25.03 -19.94
CA ALA A 209 29.97 -24.50 -20.27
C ALA A 209 30.87 -24.39 -19.02
N GLU A 210 30.28 -24.15 -17.85
CA GLU A 210 31.00 -24.13 -16.56
C GLU A 210 31.41 -25.55 -16.12
N THR A 211 30.54 -26.54 -16.26
CA THR A 211 30.88 -27.95 -15.94
C THR A 211 31.98 -28.54 -16.83
N THR A 212 32.13 -28.03 -18.05
CA THR A 212 33.20 -28.48 -18.98
C THR A 212 34.57 -27.85 -18.62
N LYS A 213 34.60 -26.73 -17.90
CA LYS A 213 35.84 -26.07 -17.44
C LYS A 213 36.41 -26.65 -16.15
N GLU A 214 35.61 -27.35 -15.35
CA GLU A 214 36.02 -27.94 -14.07
C GLU A 214 36.47 -29.40 -14.15
N ALA A 215 36.44 -30.05 -15.33
CA ALA A 215 37.00 -31.38 -15.50
C ALA A 215 38.54 -31.31 -15.36
N PRO A 216 39.16 -31.94 -14.33
CA PRO A 216 40.62 -31.97 -14.24
C PRO A 216 41.18 -32.78 -15.43
N PRO A 217 42.37 -32.43 -15.95
CA PRO A 217 43.02 -33.23 -16.99
C PRO A 217 43.20 -34.65 -16.45
N SER A 218 42.61 -35.63 -17.15
CA SER A 218 42.82 -37.04 -16.89
C SER A 218 44.31 -37.36 -17.05
N THR A 219 45.00 -37.57 -15.94
CA THR A 219 46.32 -38.21 -15.87
C THR A 219 46.16 -39.64 -15.39
#